data_AF-A8G231-F1
#
_entry.id   AF-A8G231-F1
#
_cell.length_a   1.000
_cell.length_b   1.000
_cell.length_c   1.000
_cell.angle_alpha   90.00
_cell.angle_beta   90.00
_cell.angle_gamma   90.00
#
_symmetry.space_group_name_H-M   'P 1'
#
loop_
_entity.id
_entity.type
_entity.pdbx_description
1 polymer ?
#
loop_
_entity_poly.entity_id
_entity_poly.type
_entity_poly.pdbx_seq_one_letter_code
_entity_poly.pdbx_strand_id
1 'polypeptide(L)'
;MNQNLIDNTEAVLKWYEGIQTIFKHLQVSNNWSKQEAWDKLKIELINAVGEGEFIPDDLEWVRGLLLYGKKPTTEEAIRVSKRYRDSTPLIDSLAKLF
;
A
#
# COMPACT_ATOMS: atom_id res chain seq x y z
N MET A 1 -1.34 -1.51 30.03
CA MET A 1 -1.15 -1.81 28.59
C MET A 1 -2.02 -0.87 27.80
N ASN A 2 -1.46 -0.11 26.86
CA ASN A 2 -2.22 0.83 26.04
C ASN A 2 -3.18 0.07 25.12
N GLN A 3 -4.46 0.01 25.48
CA GLN A 3 -5.55 -0.55 24.68
C GLN A 3 -5.48 -0.05 23.22
N ASN A 4 -5.18 1.25 23.04
CA ASN A 4 -5.04 1.92 21.74
C ASN A 4 -3.96 1.33 20.81
N LEU A 5 -2.90 0.70 21.33
CA LEU A 5 -1.84 0.11 20.48
C LEU A 5 -2.26 -1.26 19.91
N ILE A 6 -3.03 -2.04 20.68
CA ILE A 6 -3.55 -3.33 20.25
C ILE A 6 -4.64 -3.11 19.18
N ASP A 7 -5.56 -2.18 19.43
CA ASP A 7 -6.63 -1.84 18.48
C ASP A 7 -6.08 -1.34 17.14
N ASN A 8 -4.98 -0.58 17.17
CA ASN A 8 -4.30 -0.14 15.95
C ASN A 8 -3.56 -1.27 15.24
N THR A 9 -3.01 -2.25 15.96
CA THR A 9 -2.27 -3.37 15.35
C THR A 9 -3.20 -4.27 14.55
N GLU A 10 -4.37 -4.61 15.10
CA GLU A 10 -5.37 -5.40 14.38
C GLU A 10 -5.89 -4.66 13.14
N ALA A 11 -6.16 -3.36 13.26
CA ALA A 11 -6.59 -2.52 12.13
C ALA A 11 -5.53 -2.48 11.01
N VAL A 12 -4.25 -2.32 11.36
CA VAL A 12 -3.13 -2.32 10.41
C VAL A 12 -2.98 -3.66 9.71
N LEU A 13 -3.15 -4.77 10.44
CA LEU A 13 -3.13 -6.12 9.83
C LEU A 13 -4.30 -6.34 8.87
N LYS A 14 -5.52 -5.95 9.26
CA LYS A 14 -6.70 -6.05 8.37
C LYS A 14 -6.53 -5.20 7.10
N TRP A 15 -6.01 -3.99 7.25
CA TRP A 15 -5.66 -3.15 6.10
C TRP A 15 -4.63 -3.83 5.19
N TYR A 16 -3.56 -4.38 5.78
CA TYR A 16 -2.52 -5.11 5.04
C TYR A 16 -3.09 -6.32 4.28
N GLU A 17 -3.93 -7.13 4.92
CA GLU A 17 -4.60 -8.26 4.27
C GLU A 17 -5.53 -7.82 3.13
N GLY A 18 -6.23 -6.69 3.31
CA GLY A 18 -7.06 -6.06 2.29
C GLY A 18 -6.25 -5.68 1.04
N ILE A 19 -5.15 -4.95 1.20
CA ILE A 19 -4.31 -4.54 0.06
C ILE A 19 -3.65 -5.73 -0.63
N GLN A 20 -3.24 -6.78 0.10
CA GLN A 20 -2.71 -8.01 -0.48
C GLN A 20 -3.76 -8.72 -1.32
N THR A 21 -4.99 -8.80 -0.82
CA THR A 21 -6.12 -9.43 -1.51
C THR A 21 -6.44 -8.68 -2.80
N ILE A 22 -6.53 -7.35 -2.75
CA ILE A 22 -6.76 -6.50 -3.92
C ILE A 22 -5.64 -6.71 -4.95
N PHE A 23 -4.38 -6.63 -4.54
CA PHE A 23 -3.24 -6.77 -5.44
C PHE A 23 -3.15 -8.17 -6.07
N LYS A 24 -3.53 -9.21 -5.34
CA LYS A 24 -3.64 -10.58 -5.88
C LYS A 24 -4.79 -10.70 -6.86
N HIS A 25 -5.94 -10.10 -6.56
CA HIS A 25 -7.08 -10.12 -7.48
C HIS A 25 -6.71 -9.45 -8.81
N LEU A 26 -6.08 -8.28 -8.75
CA LEU A 26 -5.58 -7.54 -9.91
C LEU A 26 -4.61 -8.35 -10.77
N GLN A 27 -3.69 -9.11 -10.16
CA GLN A 27 -2.83 -10.06 -10.89
C GLN A 27 -3.64 -11.10 -11.65
N VAL A 28 -4.62 -11.74 -11.00
CA VAL A 28 -5.43 -12.80 -11.60
C VAL A 28 -6.32 -12.26 -12.71
N SER A 29 -7.01 -11.15 -12.47
CA SER A 29 -7.96 -10.55 -13.42
C SER A 29 -7.30 -10.11 -14.71
N ASN A 30 -6.07 -9.59 -14.63
CA ASN A 30 -5.32 -9.10 -15.78
C ASN A 30 -4.30 -10.11 -16.33
N ASN A 31 -4.19 -11.30 -15.73
CA ASN A 31 -3.15 -12.28 -16.02
C ASN A 31 -1.72 -11.69 -15.95
N TRP A 32 -1.48 -10.83 -14.96
CA TRP A 32 -0.18 -10.21 -14.72
C TRP A 32 0.62 -11.01 -13.70
N SER A 33 1.92 -11.11 -13.95
CA SER A 33 2.86 -11.52 -12.92
C SER A 33 2.90 -10.49 -11.78
N LYS A 34 3.41 -10.92 -10.63
CA LYS A 34 3.55 -10.06 -9.45
C LYS A 34 4.39 -8.80 -9.73
N GLN A 35 5.44 -8.94 -10.54
CA GLN A 35 6.32 -7.84 -10.92
C GLN A 35 5.63 -6.88 -11.90
N GLU A 36 4.91 -7.40 -12.91
CA GLU A 36 4.16 -6.56 -13.85
C GLU A 36 3.07 -5.74 -13.15
N ALA A 37 2.31 -6.37 -12.24
CA ALA A 37 1.31 -5.68 -11.43
C ALA A 37 1.92 -4.55 -10.59
N TRP A 38 3.11 -4.78 -10.04
CA TRP A 38 3.86 -3.75 -9.32
C TRP A 38 4.32 -2.61 -10.23
N ASP A 39 4.85 -2.92 -11.41
CA ASP A 39 5.34 -1.88 -12.33
C ASP A 39 4.19 -0.98 -12.82
N LYS A 40 3.00 -1.53 -13.04
CA LYS A 40 1.77 -0.76 -13.33
C LYS A 40 1.33 0.10 -12.14
N LEU A 41 1.31 -0.48 -10.94
CA LEU A 41 0.94 0.24 -9.72
C LEU A 41 1.92 1.36 -9.39
N LYS A 42 3.22 1.14 -9.58
CA LYS A 42 4.26 2.14 -9.35
C LYS A 42 4.00 3.41 -10.18
N ILE A 43 3.61 3.26 -11.44
CA ILE A 43 3.27 4.39 -12.32
C ILE A 43 2.09 5.16 -11.74
N GLU A 44 1.01 4.47 -11.36
CA GLU A 44 -0.18 5.11 -10.79
C GLU A 44 0.07 5.75 -9.42
N LEU A 45 0.96 5.19 -8.61
CA LEU A 45 1.37 5.77 -7.33
C LEU A 45 2.11 7.09 -7.53
N ILE A 46 3.05 7.13 -8.48
CA ILE A 46 3.78 8.36 -8.85
C ILE A 46 2.79 9.41 -9.38
N ASN A 47 1.84 9.01 -10.22
CA ASN A 47 0.82 9.90 -10.77
C ASN A 47 -0.13 10.46 -9.68
N ALA A 48 -0.51 9.64 -8.68
CA ALA A 48 -1.50 10.01 -7.67
C ALA A 48 -1.06 11.11 -6.71
N VAL A 49 0.25 11.30 -6.54
CA VAL A 49 0.80 12.32 -5.64
C VAL A 49 1.64 13.36 -6.38
N GLY A 50 1.77 13.24 -7.70
CA GLY A 50 2.60 14.11 -8.52
C GLY A 50 4.09 13.77 -8.45
N GLU A 51 4.82 14.18 -9.49
CA GLU A 51 6.28 14.05 -9.56
C GLU A 51 6.92 14.86 -8.41
N GLY A 52 7.29 14.18 -7.32
CA GLY A 52 8.03 14.77 -6.21
C GLY A 52 7.45 14.54 -4.81
N GLU A 53 6.17 14.15 -4.68
CA GLU A 53 5.57 13.95 -3.34
C GLU A 53 5.54 12.49 -2.87
N PHE A 54 5.59 11.50 -3.79
CA PHE A 54 5.80 10.11 -3.40
C PHE A 54 7.28 9.91 -3.14
N ILE A 55 7.64 9.91 -1.86
CA ILE A 55 9.03 9.76 -1.46
C ILE A 55 9.51 8.33 -1.77
N PRO A 56 10.73 8.15 -2.30
CA PRO A 56 11.31 6.84 -2.58
C PRO A 56 11.15 5.81 -1.45
N ASP A 57 11.25 6.24 -0.19
CA ASP A 57 11.04 5.40 0.99
C ASP A 57 9.64 4.77 1.07
N ASP A 58 8.60 5.52 0.68
CA ASP A 58 7.23 5.01 0.69
C ASP A 58 6.98 4.05 -0.48
N LEU A 59 7.62 4.28 -1.65
CA LEU A 59 7.64 3.30 -2.75
C LEU A 59 8.30 1.98 -2.33
N GLU A 60 9.47 2.06 -1.71
CA GLU A 60 10.20 0.90 -1.21
C GLU A 60 9.37 0.15 -0.15
N TRP A 61 8.68 0.89 0.72
CA TRP A 61 7.79 0.32 1.72
C TRP A 61 6.62 -0.41 1.09
N VAL A 62 5.86 0.22 0.17
CA VAL A 62 4.74 -0.45 -0.55
C VAL A 62 5.23 -1.66 -1.33
N ARG A 63 6.39 -1.57 -1.98
CA ARG A 63 7.05 -2.71 -2.65
C ARG A 63 7.33 -3.85 -1.66
N GLY A 64 7.84 -3.50 -0.48
CA GLY A 64 8.01 -4.36 0.69
C GLY A 64 6.76 -5.17 1.02
N LEU A 65 5.64 -4.46 1.16
CA LEU A 65 4.34 -5.06 1.45
C LEU A 65 3.93 -6.00 0.31
N LEU A 66 3.82 -5.48 -0.91
CA LEU A 66 3.16 -6.18 -2.01
C LEU A 66 4.02 -7.29 -2.61
N LEU A 67 5.29 -7.00 -2.95
CA LEU A 67 6.16 -7.99 -3.60
C LEU A 67 6.74 -9.02 -2.63
N TYR A 68 7.08 -8.60 -1.41
CA TYR A 68 7.81 -9.44 -0.47
C TYR A 68 6.98 -9.92 0.72
N GLY A 69 5.73 -9.47 0.85
CA GLY A 69 4.84 -9.89 1.94
C GLY A 69 5.31 -9.42 3.31
N LYS A 70 6.09 -8.33 3.37
CA LYS A 70 6.53 -7.75 4.64
C LYS A 70 5.31 -7.18 5.35
N LYS A 71 5.07 -7.59 6.59
CA LYS A 71 3.98 -7.03 7.40
C LYS A 71 4.40 -5.64 7.90
N PRO A 72 3.54 -4.63 7.79
CA PRO A 72 3.83 -3.30 8.30
C PRO A 72 3.79 -3.29 9.83
N THR A 73 4.59 -2.43 10.45
CA THR A 73 4.38 -2.11 11.87
C THR A 73 3.33 -1.01 12.03
N THR A 74 2.79 -0.90 13.23
CA THR A 74 1.85 0.18 13.56
C THR A 74 2.49 1.56 13.40
N GLU A 75 3.77 1.72 13.76
CA GLU A 75 4.51 2.98 13.59
C GLU A 75 4.69 3.36 12.12
N GLU A 76 5.02 2.38 11.26
CA GLU A 76 5.14 2.61 9.82
C GLU A 76 3.81 3.05 9.20
N ALA A 77 2.73 2.38 9.55
CA ALA A 77 1.39 2.73 9.09
C ALA A 77 0.95 4.13 9.57
N ILE A 78 1.22 4.47 10.83
CA ILE A 78 0.95 5.81 11.38
C ILE A 78 1.81 6.88 10.69
N ARG A 79 3.08 6.60 10.39
CA ARG A 79 3.96 7.53 9.67
C ARG A 79 3.39 7.86 8.29
N VAL A 80 2.96 6.84 7.54
CA VAL A 80 2.39 7.00 6.20
C VAL A 80 1.04 7.72 6.26
N SER A 81 0.16 7.37 7.20
CA SER A 81 -1.16 8.04 7.33
C SER A 81 -1.05 9.50 7.74
N LYS A 82 -0.04 9.88 8.53
CA LYS A 82 0.23 11.29 8.85
C LYS A 82 0.72 12.07 7.64
N ARG A 83 1.47 11.43 6.74
CA ARG A 83 2.02 12.05 5.51
C ARG A 83 0.91 12.28 4.50
N TYR A 84 0.09 11.28 4.24
CA TYR A 84 -1.06 11.35 3.33
C TYR A 84 -2.35 11.49 4.15
N ARG A 85 -2.48 12.60 4.90
CA ARG A 85 -3.62 12.79 5.83
C ARG A 85 -4.94 12.92 5.09
N ASP A 86 -4.92 13.59 3.94
CA ASP A 86 -6.10 13.98 3.17
C ASP A 86 -6.23 13.17 1.87
N SER A 87 -5.46 12.09 1.72
CA SER A 87 -5.46 11.25 0.52
C SER A 87 -5.17 9.78 0.83
N THR A 88 -5.53 8.88 -0.09
CA THR A 88 -5.29 7.44 0.03
C THR A 88 -4.55 6.87 -1.18
N PRO A 89 -3.33 7.36 -1.49
CA PRO A 89 -2.69 7.10 -2.79
C PRO A 89 -2.62 5.63 -3.18
N LEU A 90 -2.30 4.73 -2.23
CA LEU A 90 -2.22 3.30 -2.52
C LEU A 90 -3.57 2.70 -2.94
N ILE A 91 -4.64 3.02 -2.21
CA ILE A 91 -5.97 2.47 -2.51
C ILE A 91 -6.50 3.08 -3.81
N ASP A 92 -6.32 4.40 -3.99
CA ASP A 92 -6.76 5.10 -5.19
C ASP A 92 -6.04 4.60 -6.44
N SER A 93 -4.73 4.36 -6.36
CA SER A 93 -3.94 3.79 -7.46
C SER A 93 -4.29 2.33 -7.75
N LEU A 94 -4.58 1.52 -6.73
CA LEU A 94 -5.07 0.15 -6.93
C LEU A 94 -6.45 0.13 -7.61
N ALA A 95 -7.34 1.04 -7.24
CA ALA A 95 -8.69 1.14 -7.80
C ALA A 95 -8.68 1.49 -9.30
N LYS A 96 -7.70 2.27 -9.77
CA LYS A 96 -7.54 2.62 -11.19
C LYS A 96 -7.08 1.47 -12.09
N LEU A 97 -6.58 0.38 -11.50
CA LEU A 97 -6.01 -0.76 -12.23
C LEU A 97 -6.95 -1.96 -12.31
N PHE A 98 -8.18 -1.82 -11.78
CA PHE A 98 -9.30 -2.71 -12.06
C PHE A 98 -10.00 -2.31 -13.35
#